data_AF-A0A6A5TH83-F1
#
_entry.id   AF-A0A6A5TH83-F1
#
_cell.length_a   1.000
_cell.length_b   1.000
_cell.length_c   1.000
_cell.angle_alpha   90.00
_cell.angle_beta   90.00
_cell.angle_gamma   90.00
#
_symmetry.space_group_name_H-M   'P 1'
#
loop_
_entity.id
_entity.type
_entity.pdbx_description
1 polymer ?
#
loop_
_entity_poly.entity_id
_entity_poly.type
_entity_poly.pdbx_seq_one_letter_code
_entity_poly.pdbx_strand_id
1 'polypeptide(L)'
;MAPPKLDTLPPEILFNILSYTTPLSTALLPKHPLLATAATSKHLCGVVEEYCRGLLKRHANISPPKAPKTGAFVCRRKWFKWLRETCQVCGRASVRKAILDAGLTCCKRCDDKNFPKMTQTHAIQHHGLSKLDLFTPNALHPTLPPLSLGTYMVGPSETLMISERSVLDRKAHIRSLLSEENRDDATYLRRRAAAHGRIILHMDLVYTVFFCKGRWVKAHRFRGEGGKKKMRCKSLETEEGRERYVRQGLEKEWRTMGLWEGRSVETPIEIED
;
A
#
# COMPACT_ATOMS: atom_id res chain seq x y z
N MET A 1 7.72 28.99 33.27
CA MET A 1 8.75 28.37 32.40
C MET A 1 8.20 28.32 30.99
N ALA A 2 8.90 28.88 29.99
CA ALA A 2 8.43 28.78 28.61
C ALA A 2 8.51 27.31 28.15
N PRO A 3 7.53 26.82 27.38
CA PRO A 3 7.56 25.45 26.87
C PRO A 3 8.78 25.27 25.94
N PRO A 4 9.45 24.10 25.97
CA PRO A 4 10.59 23.83 25.13
C PRO A 4 10.18 23.93 23.65
N LYS A 5 10.94 24.69 22.87
CA LYS A 5 10.76 24.83 21.42
C LYS A 5 11.69 23.87 20.70
N LEU A 6 11.32 23.46 19.48
CA LEU A 6 12.10 22.51 18.69
C LEU A 6 13.57 22.97 18.49
N ASP A 7 13.79 24.26 18.28
CA ASP A 7 15.11 24.88 18.07
C ASP A 7 15.97 24.99 19.35
N THR A 8 15.42 24.65 20.51
CA THR A 8 16.14 24.61 21.80
C THR A 8 16.59 23.21 22.20
N LEU A 9 16.25 22.18 21.41
CA LEU A 9 16.61 20.80 21.70
C LEU A 9 18.07 20.50 21.33
N PRO A 10 18.74 19.57 22.04
CA PRO A 10 20.07 19.10 21.66
C PRO A 10 20.08 18.45 20.26
N PRO A 11 21.19 18.57 19.49
CA PRO A 11 21.31 17.99 18.15
C PRO A 11 20.99 16.49 18.06
N GLU A 12 21.31 15.72 19.09
CA GLU A 12 21.07 14.27 19.15
C GLU A 12 19.57 13.97 19.13
N ILE A 13 18.78 14.75 19.89
CA ILE A 13 17.32 14.64 19.92
C ILE A 13 16.74 15.07 18.59
N LEU A 14 17.27 16.15 18.00
CA LEU A 14 16.86 16.61 16.68
C LEU A 14 17.13 15.55 15.60
N PHE A 15 18.31 14.93 15.58
CA PHE A 15 18.61 13.86 14.62
C PHE A 15 17.71 12.65 14.80
N ASN A 16 17.35 12.31 16.05
CA ASN A 16 16.39 11.27 16.32
C ASN A 16 15.01 11.63 15.73
N ILE A 17 14.51 12.85 15.98
CA ILE A 17 13.26 13.35 15.38
C ILE A 17 13.32 13.31 13.84
N LEU A 18 14.43 13.77 13.25
CA LEU A 18 14.62 13.74 11.80
C LEU A 18 14.64 12.32 11.22
N SER A 19 15.02 11.31 11.99
CA SER A 19 14.97 9.91 11.55
C SER A 19 13.55 9.39 11.28
N TYR A 20 12.55 9.94 11.98
CA TYR A 20 11.13 9.63 11.77
C TYR A 20 10.50 10.39 10.60
N THR A 21 11.24 11.25 9.90
CA THR A 21 10.72 11.98 8.72
C THR A 21 10.73 11.17 7.42
N THR A 22 10.96 9.86 7.52
CA THR A 22 11.09 8.94 6.38
C THR A 22 12.14 9.41 5.36
N PRO A 23 13.39 9.65 5.79
CA PRO A 23 14.41 10.38 5.02
C PRO A 23 14.85 9.71 3.72
N LEU A 24 14.47 8.44 3.50
CA LEU A 24 14.74 7.66 2.29
C LEU A 24 13.60 7.74 1.27
N SER A 25 12.43 8.25 1.66
CA SER A 25 11.25 8.29 0.80
C SER A 25 11.28 9.51 -0.13
N THR A 26 11.10 9.24 -1.41
CA THR A 26 10.88 10.27 -2.43
C THR A 26 9.40 10.62 -2.60
N ALA A 27 8.48 9.92 -1.94
CA ALA A 27 7.04 10.12 -2.09
C ALA A 27 6.57 11.50 -1.60
N LEU A 28 7.32 12.09 -0.67
CA LEU A 28 6.98 13.38 -0.06
C LEU A 28 7.60 14.57 -0.82
N LEU A 29 8.35 14.36 -1.91
CA LEU A 29 8.95 15.45 -2.66
C LEU A 29 7.92 16.19 -3.54
N PRO A 30 8.02 17.53 -3.67
CA PRO A 30 9.06 18.42 -3.13
C PRO A 30 8.82 18.87 -1.67
N LYS A 31 7.68 18.52 -1.06
CA LYS A 31 7.28 18.93 0.30
C LYS A 31 7.83 17.99 1.39
N HIS A 32 9.10 17.59 1.28
CA HIS A 32 9.69 16.66 2.23
C HIS A 32 9.88 17.33 3.61
N PRO A 33 9.57 16.67 4.74
CA PRO A 33 9.68 17.30 6.07
C PRO A 33 11.05 17.91 6.36
N LEU A 34 12.15 17.25 6.00
CA LEU A 34 13.51 17.83 6.07
C LEU A 34 13.65 19.19 5.37
N LEU A 35 13.02 19.40 4.21
CA LEU A 35 13.06 20.67 3.50
C LEU A 35 12.23 21.73 4.23
N ALA A 36 11.07 21.35 4.77
CA ALA A 36 10.24 22.23 5.58
C ALA A 36 10.97 22.63 6.87
N THR A 37 11.56 21.69 7.60
CA THR A 37 12.35 21.95 8.82
C THR A 37 13.56 22.83 8.55
N ALA A 38 14.25 22.65 7.42
CA ALA A 38 15.37 23.53 7.05
C ALA A 38 14.93 24.97 6.75
N ALA A 39 13.68 25.18 6.36
CA ALA A 39 13.15 26.51 6.04
C ALA A 39 12.69 27.32 7.27
N THR A 40 12.52 26.70 8.45
CA THR A 40 11.97 27.38 9.62
C THR A 40 12.98 28.28 10.35
N SER A 41 14.24 27.87 10.46
CA SER A 41 15.29 28.69 11.11
C SER A 41 16.69 28.37 10.61
N LYS A 42 17.64 29.32 10.76
CA LYS A 42 19.05 29.11 10.39
C LYS A 42 19.70 27.96 11.16
N HIS A 43 19.36 27.81 12.44
CA HIS A 43 19.86 26.72 13.28
C HIS A 43 19.39 25.36 12.76
N LEU A 44 18.07 25.19 12.55
CA LEU A 44 17.49 23.95 12.04
C LEU A 44 17.95 23.63 10.61
N CYS A 45 18.21 24.64 9.78
CA CYS A 45 18.87 24.46 8.49
C CYS A 45 20.25 23.80 8.64
N GLY A 46 21.09 24.29 9.57
CA GLY A 46 22.39 23.69 9.86
C GLY A 46 22.29 22.24 10.36
N VAL A 47 21.34 21.97 11.25
CA VAL A 47 21.06 20.61 11.76
C VAL A 47 20.66 19.67 10.62
N VAL A 48 19.73 20.08 9.75
CA VAL A 48 19.30 19.27 8.60
C VAL A 48 20.45 19.03 7.61
N GLU A 49 21.33 20.01 7.39
CA GLU A 49 22.50 19.86 6.53
C GLU A 49 23.47 18.80 7.06
N GLU A 50 23.79 18.82 8.35
CA GLU A 50 24.67 17.82 8.97
C GLU A 50 24.01 16.43 9.03
N TYR A 51 22.70 16.37 9.27
CA TYR A 51 21.95 15.13 9.15
C TYR A 51 22.04 14.54 7.73
N CYS A 52 21.83 15.37 6.70
CA CYS A 52 21.97 14.96 5.30
C CYS A 52 23.41 14.58 4.91
N ARG A 53 24.43 15.22 5.51
CA ARG A 53 25.85 14.82 5.37
C ARG A 53 26.04 13.38 5.85
N GLY A 54 25.47 13.03 7.01
CA GLY A 54 25.48 11.68 7.55
C GLY A 54 24.82 10.66 6.61
N LEU A 55 23.65 11.00 6.06
CA LEU A 55 22.93 10.14 5.11
C LEU A 55 23.71 9.91 3.81
N LEU A 56 24.30 10.96 3.24
CA LEU A 56 25.15 10.87 2.04
C LEU A 56 26.36 9.96 2.26
N LYS A 57 27.02 10.09 3.42
CA LYS A 57 28.16 9.22 3.76
C LYS A 57 27.73 7.77 3.92
N ARG A 58 26.61 7.53 4.63
CA ARG A 58 26.12 6.18 4.94
C ARG A 58 25.57 5.42 3.74
N HIS A 59 24.77 6.09 2.91
CA HIS A 59 24.00 5.43 1.86
C HIS A 59 24.55 5.66 0.44
N ALA A 60 25.17 6.81 0.18
CA ALA A 60 25.70 7.15 -1.14
C ALA A 60 27.22 6.98 -1.24
N ASN A 61 27.91 6.69 -0.13
CA ASN A 61 29.37 6.75 -0.01
C ASN A 61 29.95 8.07 -0.52
N ILE A 62 29.18 9.17 -0.40
CA ILE A 62 29.60 10.51 -0.78
C ILE A 62 30.10 11.18 0.48
N SER A 63 31.38 11.57 0.51
CA SER A 63 31.96 12.37 1.58
C SER A 63 31.93 13.85 1.18
N PRO A 64 31.06 14.69 1.77
CA PRO A 64 31.02 16.11 1.44
C PRO A 64 32.33 16.82 1.83
N PRO A 65 32.76 17.83 1.07
CA PRO A 65 33.99 18.57 1.39
C PRO A 65 33.92 19.21 2.79
N LYS A 66 35.05 19.19 3.51
CA LYS A 66 35.17 19.80 4.85
C LYS A 66 35.00 21.33 4.81
N ALA A 67 35.48 21.96 3.74
CA ALA A 67 35.31 23.38 3.46
C ALA A 67 34.71 23.54 2.04
N PRO A 68 33.38 23.59 1.90
CA PRO A 68 32.79 23.90 0.60
C PRO A 68 33.24 25.32 0.20
N LYS A 69 33.74 25.49 -1.03
CA LYS A 69 33.80 26.83 -1.64
C LYS A 69 32.40 27.43 -1.52
N THR A 70 32.32 28.68 -1.04
CA THR A 70 31.11 29.38 -0.62
C THR A 70 29.92 29.07 -1.55
N GLY A 71 28.87 28.43 -1.01
CA GLY A 71 27.61 28.17 -1.72
C GLY A 71 27.54 26.95 -2.66
N ALA A 72 28.63 26.21 -2.90
CA ALA A 72 28.65 25.18 -3.96
C ALA A 72 28.05 23.81 -3.56
N PHE A 73 28.16 23.40 -2.28
CA PHE A 73 27.73 22.07 -1.84
C PHE A 73 26.65 22.16 -0.76
N VAL A 74 25.42 21.85 -1.14
CA VAL A 74 24.28 21.77 -0.22
C VAL A 74 23.92 20.29 -0.06
N CYS A 75 24.17 19.72 1.13
CA CYS A 75 23.99 18.30 1.43
C CYS A 75 22.55 17.87 1.21
N ARG A 76 21.55 18.64 1.67
CA ARG A 76 20.14 18.28 1.48
C ARG A 76 19.77 18.17 -0.01
N ARG A 77 20.25 19.09 -0.85
CA ARG A 77 19.98 19.08 -2.31
C ARG A 77 20.62 17.87 -2.98
N LYS A 78 21.86 17.53 -2.59
CA LYS A 78 22.57 16.35 -3.09
C LYS A 78 21.92 15.05 -2.63
N TRP A 79 21.47 14.98 -1.38
CA TRP A 79 20.74 13.84 -0.84
C TRP A 79 19.46 13.56 -1.64
N PHE A 80 18.59 14.56 -1.82
CA PHE A 80 17.37 14.38 -2.61
C PHE A 80 17.63 14.13 -4.10
N LYS A 81 18.73 14.65 -4.66
CA LYS A 81 19.15 14.28 -6.02
C LYS A 81 19.51 12.79 -6.07
N TRP A 82 20.35 12.32 -5.16
CA TRP A 82 20.73 10.92 -5.05
C TRP A 82 19.52 10.01 -4.91
N LEU A 83 18.58 10.34 -4.00
CA LEU A 83 17.35 9.58 -3.81
C LEU A 83 16.48 9.48 -5.06
N ARG A 84 16.47 10.48 -5.94
CA ARG A 84 15.66 10.48 -7.18
C ARG A 84 16.33 9.77 -8.35
N GLU A 85 17.65 9.79 -8.40
CA GLU A 85 18.42 9.39 -9.58
C GLU A 85 19.30 8.14 -9.35
N THR A 86 19.29 7.59 -8.14
CA THR A 86 20.09 6.42 -7.76
C THR A 86 19.23 5.35 -7.11
N CYS A 87 19.45 4.10 -7.51
CA CYS A 87 18.88 2.95 -6.84
C CYS A 87 19.41 2.86 -5.41
N GLN A 88 18.51 2.94 -4.44
CA GLN A 88 18.87 2.98 -3.02
C GLN A 88 19.43 1.64 -2.49
N VAL A 89 19.28 0.55 -3.26
CA VAL A 89 19.78 -0.78 -2.90
C VAL A 89 21.19 -1.03 -3.44
N CYS A 90 21.45 -0.74 -4.72
CA CYS A 90 22.73 -1.07 -5.36
C CYS A 90 23.60 0.14 -5.74
N GLY A 91 23.14 1.37 -5.51
CA GLY A 91 23.89 2.59 -5.82
C GLY A 91 24.02 2.92 -7.31
N ARG A 92 23.40 2.15 -8.21
CA ARG A 92 23.43 2.41 -9.67
C ARG A 92 22.42 3.49 -10.06
N ALA A 93 22.73 4.25 -11.12
CA ALA A 93 21.81 5.24 -11.67
C ALA A 93 20.46 4.59 -12.02
N SER A 94 19.37 5.18 -11.50
CA SER A 94 18.01 4.76 -11.78
C SER A 94 17.04 5.87 -11.39
N VAL A 95 16.05 6.15 -12.23
CA VAL A 95 14.93 7.04 -11.91
C VAL A 95 13.63 6.26 -11.65
N ARG A 96 13.68 4.94 -11.83
CA ARG A 96 12.53 4.05 -11.66
C ARG A 96 12.19 3.91 -10.18
N LYS A 97 10.90 3.88 -9.87
CA LYS A 97 10.39 3.55 -8.54
C LYS A 97 10.19 2.05 -8.38
N ALA A 98 10.38 1.57 -7.14
CA ALA A 98 10.01 0.20 -6.78
C ALA A 98 8.51 0.02 -7.00
N ILE A 99 8.10 -1.19 -7.40
CA ILE A 99 6.69 -1.42 -7.76
C ILE A 99 5.81 -1.33 -6.52
N LEU A 100 6.25 -1.90 -5.40
CA LEU A 100 5.49 -1.95 -4.14
C LEU A 100 5.70 -0.72 -3.24
N ASP A 101 6.64 0.16 -3.59
CA ASP A 101 6.94 1.39 -2.84
C ASP A 101 7.35 2.51 -3.81
N ALA A 102 6.39 3.38 -4.14
CA ALA A 102 6.62 4.54 -5.00
C ALA A 102 7.62 5.56 -4.39
N GLY A 103 7.85 5.51 -3.08
CA GLY A 103 8.84 6.33 -2.39
C GLY A 103 10.28 5.85 -2.60
N LEU A 104 10.48 4.58 -2.95
CA LEU A 104 11.79 3.98 -3.11
C LEU A 104 12.24 4.02 -4.58
N THR A 105 13.38 4.67 -4.86
CA THR A 105 14.00 4.58 -6.18
C THR A 105 14.80 3.28 -6.26
N CYS A 106 14.42 2.39 -7.18
CA CYS A 106 14.96 1.05 -7.28
C CYS A 106 15.07 0.58 -8.74
N CYS A 107 16.22 0.02 -9.11
CA CYS A 107 16.39 -0.56 -10.44
C CYS A 107 15.63 -1.90 -10.54
N LYS A 108 15.26 -2.31 -11.77
CA LYS A 108 14.51 -3.55 -12.02
C LYS A 108 15.09 -4.77 -11.30
N ARG A 109 16.40 -4.98 -11.44
CA ARG A 109 17.08 -6.15 -10.85
C ARG A 109 16.99 -6.18 -9.33
N CYS A 110 17.14 -5.02 -8.68
CA CYS A 110 17.02 -4.94 -7.22
C CYS A 110 15.57 -5.06 -6.78
N ASP A 111 14.63 -4.50 -7.55
CA ASP A 111 13.20 -4.58 -7.25
C ASP A 111 12.69 -6.03 -7.32
N ASP A 112 13.12 -6.79 -8.33
CA ASP A 112 12.75 -8.20 -8.48
C ASP A 112 13.44 -9.10 -7.43
N LYS A 113 14.67 -8.78 -7.03
CA LYS A 113 15.43 -9.56 -6.04
C LYS A 113 14.97 -9.32 -4.59
N ASN A 114 14.72 -8.07 -4.21
CA ASN A 114 14.48 -7.70 -2.80
C ASN A 114 13.00 -7.56 -2.45
N PHE A 115 12.13 -7.40 -3.45
CA PHE A 115 10.69 -7.26 -3.24
C PHE A 115 9.93 -8.30 -4.06
N PRO A 116 9.93 -9.58 -3.62
CA PRO A 116 9.14 -10.63 -4.23
C PRO A 116 7.66 -10.25 -4.28
N LYS A 117 7.06 -10.43 -5.45
CA LYS A 117 5.74 -9.91 -5.80
C LYS A 117 5.07 -10.85 -6.77
N MET A 118 3.75 -10.96 -6.68
CA MET A 118 2.94 -11.79 -7.56
C MET A 118 1.74 -11.02 -8.08
N THR A 119 1.16 -11.51 -9.17
CA THR A 119 -0.07 -10.93 -9.72
C THR A 119 -1.27 -11.32 -8.86
N GLN A 120 -2.34 -10.52 -8.92
CA GLN A 120 -3.62 -10.88 -8.30
C GLN A 120 -4.11 -12.25 -8.77
N THR A 121 -3.99 -12.55 -10.07
CA THR A 121 -4.41 -13.84 -10.64
C THR A 121 -3.62 -14.99 -10.03
N HIS A 122 -2.30 -14.84 -9.87
CA HIS A 122 -1.47 -15.86 -9.23
C HIS A 122 -1.87 -16.08 -7.76
N ALA A 123 -2.10 -14.99 -7.01
CA ALA A 123 -2.56 -15.07 -5.63
C ALA A 123 -3.89 -15.86 -5.50
N ILE A 124 -4.85 -15.59 -6.39
CA ILE A 124 -6.15 -16.28 -6.38
C ILE A 124 -6.00 -17.76 -6.78
N GLN A 125 -5.28 -18.03 -7.87
CA GLN A 125 -5.18 -19.38 -8.44
C GLN A 125 -4.33 -20.33 -7.58
N HIS A 126 -3.20 -19.87 -7.04
CA HIS A 126 -2.24 -20.73 -6.34
C HIS A 126 -2.39 -20.70 -4.81
N HIS A 127 -2.94 -19.63 -4.24
CA HIS A 127 -3.07 -19.50 -2.78
C HIS A 127 -4.51 -19.65 -2.28
N GLY A 128 -5.48 -19.83 -3.17
CA GLY A 128 -6.89 -20.06 -2.82
C GLY A 128 -7.56 -18.87 -2.13
N LEU A 129 -6.98 -17.68 -2.27
CA LEU A 129 -7.52 -16.44 -1.71
C LEU A 129 -8.50 -15.81 -2.70
N SER A 130 -9.57 -15.23 -2.19
CA SER A 130 -10.50 -14.43 -3.00
C SER A 130 -10.08 -12.96 -3.08
N LYS A 131 -10.73 -12.18 -3.93
CA LYS A 131 -10.58 -10.71 -3.93
C LYS A 131 -10.99 -10.07 -2.59
N LEU A 132 -12.01 -10.60 -1.91
CA LEU A 132 -12.40 -10.12 -0.58
C LEU A 132 -11.34 -10.48 0.47
N ASP A 133 -10.56 -11.54 0.31
CA ASP A 133 -9.49 -11.83 1.28
C ASP A 133 -8.24 -10.97 1.04
N LEU A 134 -7.95 -10.65 -0.23
CA LEU A 134 -6.76 -9.89 -0.65
C LEU A 134 -6.93 -8.39 -0.43
N PHE A 135 -8.07 -7.81 -0.80
CA PHE A 135 -8.24 -6.36 -0.87
C PHE A 135 -9.04 -5.84 0.31
N THR A 136 -8.33 -5.56 1.40
CA THR A 136 -8.90 -5.08 2.65
C THR A 136 -8.49 -3.63 2.92
N PRO A 137 -9.25 -2.88 3.74
CA PRO A 137 -10.48 -3.28 4.41
C PRO A 137 -11.66 -3.47 3.42
N ASN A 138 -12.59 -4.37 3.75
CA ASN A 138 -13.85 -4.56 3.02
C ASN A 138 -14.93 -5.17 3.95
N ALA A 139 -16.15 -5.33 3.42
CA ALA A 139 -17.28 -5.81 4.21
C ALA A 139 -17.04 -7.17 4.88
N LEU A 140 -16.28 -8.09 4.27
CA LEU A 140 -15.94 -9.38 4.90
C LEU A 140 -14.90 -9.22 6.01
N HIS A 141 -13.92 -8.34 5.78
CA HIS A 141 -12.76 -8.13 6.64
C HIS A 141 -12.54 -6.64 6.93
N PRO A 142 -13.36 -6.03 7.80
CA PRO A 142 -13.34 -4.58 8.02
C PRO A 142 -12.09 -4.10 8.76
N THR A 143 -11.52 -4.95 9.62
CA THR A 143 -10.37 -4.61 10.47
C THR A 143 -9.02 -5.07 9.91
N LEU A 144 -9.01 -5.83 8.80
CA LEU A 144 -7.75 -6.32 8.25
C LEU A 144 -7.01 -5.22 7.49
N PRO A 145 -5.70 -5.02 7.76
CA PRO A 145 -4.93 -3.98 7.12
C PRO A 145 -4.80 -4.23 5.60
N PRO A 146 -4.66 -3.18 4.78
CA PRO A 146 -4.41 -3.33 3.35
C PRO A 146 -3.07 -4.04 3.09
N LEU A 147 -3.00 -4.80 1.99
CA LEU A 147 -1.75 -5.39 1.53
C LEU A 147 -0.87 -4.34 0.84
N SER A 148 0.44 -4.59 0.75
CA SER A 148 1.34 -3.78 -0.06
C SER A 148 1.07 -4.06 -1.54
N LEU A 149 0.63 -3.03 -2.25
CA LEU A 149 0.22 -3.08 -3.64
C LEU A 149 1.12 -2.20 -4.51
N GLY A 150 1.23 -2.58 -5.76
CA GLY A 150 1.94 -1.84 -6.78
C GLY A 150 1.35 -2.09 -8.14
N THR A 151 1.61 -1.20 -9.09
CA THR A 151 1.18 -1.41 -10.46
C THR A 151 2.36 -1.39 -11.42
N TYR A 152 2.24 -2.17 -12.48
CA TYR A 152 3.26 -2.26 -13.52
C TYR A 152 2.58 -2.28 -14.90
N MET A 153 3.09 -1.45 -15.81
CA MET A 153 2.59 -1.37 -17.17
C MET A 153 3.10 -2.55 -18.01
N VAL A 154 2.18 -3.34 -18.55
CA VAL A 154 2.42 -4.40 -19.53
C VAL A 154 1.78 -3.95 -20.85
N GLY A 155 2.58 -3.27 -21.68
CA GLY A 155 2.07 -2.61 -22.89
C GLY A 155 1.09 -1.47 -22.52
N PRO A 156 -0.12 -1.42 -23.12
CA PRO A 156 -1.11 -0.40 -22.79
C PRO A 156 -1.88 -0.70 -21.48
N SER A 157 -1.70 -1.89 -20.89
CA SER A 157 -2.49 -2.35 -19.76
C SER A 157 -1.72 -2.30 -18.44
N GLU A 158 -2.36 -1.82 -17.39
CA GLU A 158 -1.81 -1.82 -16.04
C GLU A 158 -2.08 -3.17 -15.37
N THR A 159 -1.04 -3.79 -14.80
CA THR A 159 -1.13 -5.03 -14.04
C THR A 159 -0.88 -4.77 -12.57
N LEU A 160 -1.78 -5.27 -11.73
CA LEU A 160 -1.66 -5.20 -10.27
C LEU A 160 -0.70 -6.26 -9.75
N MET A 161 0.28 -5.79 -8.98
CA MET A 161 1.27 -6.57 -8.26
C MET A 161 1.03 -6.47 -6.76
N ILE A 162 1.19 -7.57 -6.06
CA ILE A 162 0.97 -7.70 -4.61
C ILE A 162 2.24 -8.29 -4.00
N SER A 163 2.67 -7.76 -2.86
CA SER A 163 3.76 -8.35 -2.06
C SER A 163 3.50 -9.83 -1.80
N GLU A 164 4.44 -10.68 -2.18
CA GLU A 164 4.33 -12.13 -1.97
C GLU A 164 4.24 -12.46 -0.48
N ARG A 165 5.08 -11.82 0.35
CA ARG A 165 5.05 -12.02 1.79
C ARG A 165 3.68 -11.69 2.38
N SER A 166 3.10 -10.56 1.98
CA SER A 166 1.78 -10.13 2.47
C SER A 166 0.66 -11.09 2.04
N VAL A 167 0.75 -11.67 0.84
CA VAL A 167 -0.19 -12.71 0.37
C VAL A 167 -0.07 -13.99 1.21
N LEU A 168 1.16 -14.42 1.51
CA LEU A 168 1.40 -15.62 2.32
C LEU A 168 0.94 -15.44 3.77
N ASP A 169 1.21 -14.29 4.38
CA ASP A 169 0.72 -13.96 5.73
C ASP A 169 -0.81 -13.89 5.76
N ARG A 170 -1.42 -13.28 4.73
CA ARG A 170 -2.89 -13.26 4.58
C ARG A 170 -3.46 -14.66 4.41
N LYS A 171 -2.82 -15.52 3.61
CA LYS A 171 -3.19 -16.92 3.44
C LYS A 171 -3.19 -17.65 4.78
N ALA A 172 -2.11 -17.53 5.54
CA ALA A 172 -1.99 -18.17 6.86
C ALA A 172 -3.12 -17.69 7.80
N HIS A 173 -3.36 -16.39 7.85
CA HIS A 173 -4.41 -15.81 8.70
C HIS A 173 -5.82 -16.28 8.30
N ILE A 174 -6.18 -16.24 7.01
CA ILE A 174 -7.52 -16.68 6.58
C ILE A 174 -7.69 -18.18 6.83
N ARG A 175 -6.66 -18.99 6.59
CA ARG A 175 -6.71 -20.44 6.85
C ARG A 175 -6.86 -20.77 8.33
N SER A 176 -6.28 -19.98 9.23
CA SER A 176 -6.47 -20.19 10.67
C SER A 176 -7.90 -19.91 11.12
N LEU A 177 -8.66 -19.09 10.39
CA LEU A 177 -10.08 -18.83 10.69
C LEU A 177 -11.01 -19.95 10.18
N LEU A 178 -10.58 -20.73 9.19
CA LEU A 178 -11.38 -21.82 8.64
C LEU A 178 -11.26 -23.08 9.50
N SER A 179 -12.32 -23.90 9.49
CA SER A 179 -12.30 -25.23 10.08
C SER A 179 -11.21 -26.12 9.47
N GLU A 180 -10.78 -27.13 10.23
CA GLU A 180 -9.69 -28.03 9.80
C GLU A 180 -9.99 -28.76 8.49
N GLU A 181 -11.25 -29.11 8.26
CA GLU A 181 -11.70 -29.74 7.00
C GLU A 181 -11.58 -28.79 5.80
N ASN A 182 -11.82 -27.49 6.00
CA ASN A 182 -11.97 -26.52 4.92
C ASN A 182 -10.67 -25.76 4.59
N ARG A 183 -9.73 -25.66 5.54
CA ARG A 183 -8.51 -24.83 5.38
C ARG A 183 -7.59 -25.28 4.25
N ASP A 184 -7.58 -26.57 3.95
CA ASP A 184 -6.71 -27.17 2.92
C ASP A 184 -7.48 -27.84 1.77
N ASP A 185 -8.83 -27.88 1.82
CA ASP A 185 -9.64 -28.35 0.69
C ASP A 185 -9.63 -27.33 -0.46
N ALA A 186 -8.85 -27.63 -1.50
CA ALA A 186 -8.77 -26.82 -2.72
C ALA A 186 -10.11 -26.66 -3.46
N THR A 187 -11.04 -27.61 -3.32
CA THR A 187 -12.36 -27.53 -3.93
C THR A 187 -13.26 -26.57 -3.15
N TYR A 188 -13.27 -26.66 -1.82
CA TYR A 188 -13.93 -25.68 -0.96
C TYR A 188 -13.40 -24.26 -1.23
N LEU A 189 -12.09 -24.05 -1.22
CA LEU A 189 -11.48 -22.73 -1.43
C LEU A 189 -11.86 -22.12 -2.79
N ARG A 190 -11.91 -22.93 -3.86
CA ARG A 190 -12.40 -22.49 -5.18
C ARG A 190 -13.88 -22.08 -5.14
N ARG A 191 -14.74 -22.85 -4.48
CA ARG A 191 -16.17 -22.51 -4.32
C ARG A 191 -16.35 -21.22 -3.52
N ARG A 192 -15.57 -21.05 -2.44
CA ARG A 192 -15.55 -19.84 -1.61
C ARG A 192 -15.13 -18.61 -2.42
N ALA A 193 -14.03 -18.69 -3.17
CA ALA A 193 -13.60 -17.61 -4.05
C ALA A 193 -14.67 -17.22 -5.09
N ALA A 194 -15.37 -18.21 -5.66
CA ALA A 194 -16.48 -17.96 -6.58
C ALA A 194 -17.71 -17.33 -5.88
N ALA A 195 -18.02 -17.74 -4.64
CA ALA A 195 -19.07 -17.12 -3.83
C ALA A 195 -18.76 -15.65 -3.53
N HIS A 196 -17.52 -15.34 -3.15
CA HIS A 196 -17.07 -13.97 -2.94
C HIS A 196 -17.14 -13.12 -4.20
N GLY A 197 -16.81 -13.70 -5.37
CA GLY A 197 -16.99 -13.04 -6.66
C GLY A 197 -18.45 -12.63 -6.92
N ARG A 198 -19.41 -13.48 -6.52
CA ARG A 198 -20.84 -13.15 -6.60
C ARG A 198 -21.24 -12.08 -5.58
N ILE A 199 -20.71 -12.11 -4.35
CA ILE A 199 -20.96 -11.07 -3.35
C ILE A 199 -20.50 -9.71 -3.88
N ILE A 200 -19.25 -9.61 -4.37
CA ILE A 200 -18.71 -8.38 -4.98
C ILE A 200 -19.59 -7.87 -6.12
N LEU A 201 -20.09 -8.77 -6.98
CA LEU A 201 -20.99 -8.41 -8.07
C LEU A 201 -22.30 -7.79 -7.56
N HIS A 202 -22.89 -8.31 -6.48
CA HIS A 202 -24.10 -7.74 -5.88
C HIS A 202 -23.84 -6.44 -5.13
N MET A 203 -22.63 -6.25 -4.57
CA MET A 203 -22.21 -4.97 -3.99
C MET A 203 -22.00 -3.86 -5.05
N ASP A 204 -21.93 -4.23 -6.33
CA ASP A 204 -21.54 -3.37 -7.45
C ASP A 204 -20.19 -2.68 -7.19
N LEU A 205 -19.19 -3.45 -6.76
CA LEU A 205 -17.86 -2.92 -6.44
C LEU A 205 -16.77 -3.42 -7.39
N VAL A 206 -15.79 -2.55 -7.63
CA VAL A 206 -14.51 -2.89 -8.24
C VAL A 206 -13.39 -2.36 -7.36
N TYR A 207 -12.30 -3.12 -7.26
CA TYR A 207 -11.11 -2.65 -6.57
C TYR A 207 -10.20 -1.94 -7.57
N THR A 208 -9.83 -0.70 -7.25
CA THR A 208 -8.96 0.14 -8.08
C THR A 208 -7.71 0.49 -7.29
N VAL A 209 -6.59 0.64 -7.98
CA VAL A 209 -5.32 1.02 -7.36
C VAL A 209 -4.82 2.29 -8.03
N PHE A 210 -4.54 3.31 -7.23
CA PHE A 210 -4.02 4.59 -7.69
C PHE A 210 -2.88 5.00 -6.77
N PHE A 211 -1.71 5.31 -7.34
CA PHE A 211 -0.49 5.63 -6.58
C PHE A 211 -0.17 4.60 -5.46
N CYS A 212 -0.24 3.30 -5.78
CA CYS A 212 -0.02 2.19 -4.84
C CYS A 212 -1.03 2.11 -3.67
N LYS A 213 -2.08 2.93 -3.68
CA LYS A 213 -3.20 2.88 -2.72
C LYS A 213 -4.40 2.26 -3.41
N GLY A 214 -4.87 1.15 -2.86
CA GLY A 214 -6.05 0.47 -3.39
C GLY A 214 -7.30 0.80 -2.60
N ARG A 215 -8.42 0.98 -3.31
CA ARG A 215 -9.75 1.23 -2.72
C ARG A 215 -10.85 0.55 -3.52
N TRP A 216 -11.92 0.20 -2.82
CA TRP A 216 -13.17 -0.26 -3.42
C TRP A 216 -13.98 0.94 -3.88
N VAL A 217 -14.47 0.88 -5.11
CA VAL A 217 -15.30 1.94 -5.72
C VAL A 217 -16.48 1.31 -6.44
N LYS A 218 -17.57 2.07 -6.60
CA LYS A 218 -18.76 1.60 -7.31
C LYS A 218 -18.46 1.34 -8.80
N ALA A 219 -18.85 0.16 -9.28
CA ALA A 219 -18.49 -0.31 -10.61
C ALA A 219 -19.31 0.37 -11.73
N HIS A 220 -20.52 0.87 -11.46
CA HIS A 220 -21.30 1.62 -12.46
C HIS A 220 -20.57 2.86 -13.00
N ARG A 221 -19.63 3.45 -12.25
CA ARG A 221 -18.78 4.55 -12.73
C ARG A 221 -17.89 4.21 -13.92
N PHE A 222 -17.58 2.94 -14.11
CA PHE A 222 -16.75 2.45 -15.21
C PHE A 222 -17.58 1.86 -16.35
N ARG A 223 -18.90 1.75 -16.17
CA ARG A 223 -19.81 1.36 -17.25
C ARG A 223 -20.28 2.64 -17.93
N GLY A 224 -19.77 2.92 -19.13
CA GLY A 224 -20.41 3.92 -19.99
C GLY A 224 -21.91 3.62 -20.16
N GLU A 225 -22.72 4.64 -20.40
CA GLU A 225 -24.20 4.60 -20.41
C GLU A 225 -24.83 3.56 -21.37
N GLY A 226 -24.06 2.87 -22.21
CA GLY A 226 -24.55 2.05 -23.32
C GLY A 226 -24.77 0.55 -23.05
N GLY A 227 -24.88 0.08 -21.80
CA GLY A 227 -24.78 -1.37 -21.51
C GLY A 227 -25.92 -1.99 -20.70
N LYS A 228 -27.18 -1.93 -21.16
CA LYS A 228 -28.27 -2.78 -20.60
C LYS A 228 -28.03 -4.27 -20.91
N LYS A 229 -27.05 -4.89 -20.26
CA LYS A 229 -26.93 -6.35 -20.23
C LYS A 229 -28.10 -6.90 -19.40
N LYS A 230 -28.92 -7.78 -19.98
CA LYS A 230 -29.91 -8.59 -19.26
C LYS A 230 -29.25 -9.17 -18.01
N MET A 231 -29.62 -8.64 -16.84
CA MET A 231 -29.15 -9.18 -15.56
C MET A 231 -29.67 -10.61 -15.43
N ARG A 232 -28.76 -11.57 -15.27
CA ARG A 232 -29.07 -13.01 -15.37
C ARG A 232 -29.69 -13.60 -14.10
N CYS A 233 -29.79 -12.86 -13.00
CA CYS A 233 -30.32 -13.35 -11.73
C CYS A 233 -31.29 -12.35 -11.10
N LYS A 234 -32.43 -12.85 -10.60
CA LYS A 234 -33.47 -12.05 -9.93
C LYS A 234 -32.93 -11.20 -8.77
N SER A 235 -31.93 -11.71 -8.03
CA SER A 235 -31.28 -11.00 -6.93
C SER A 235 -30.48 -9.76 -7.36
N LEU A 236 -30.21 -9.59 -8.66
CA LEU A 236 -29.54 -8.39 -9.18
C LEU A 236 -30.54 -7.34 -9.70
N GLU A 237 -31.83 -7.70 -9.86
CA GLU A 237 -32.85 -6.83 -10.47
C GLU A 237 -33.21 -5.63 -9.59
N THR A 238 -33.25 -5.83 -8.27
CA THR A 238 -33.59 -4.80 -7.29
C THR A 238 -32.44 -4.55 -6.32
N GLU A 239 -32.35 -3.34 -5.80
CA GLU A 239 -31.36 -2.98 -4.78
C GLU A 239 -31.52 -3.80 -3.50
N GLU A 240 -32.74 -3.92 -3.00
CA GLU A 240 -33.07 -4.75 -1.85
C GLU A 240 -32.68 -6.23 -2.04
N GLY A 241 -32.85 -6.75 -3.26
CA GLY A 241 -32.45 -8.11 -3.62
C GLY A 241 -30.93 -8.29 -3.53
N ARG A 242 -30.16 -7.27 -3.96
CA ARG A 242 -28.70 -7.26 -3.87
C ARG A 242 -28.24 -7.22 -2.43
N GLU A 243 -28.78 -6.30 -1.64
CA GLU A 243 -28.43 -6.16 -0.22
C GLU A 243 -28.72 -7.44 0.57
N ARG A 244 -29.90 -8.04 0.34
CA ARG A 244 -30.27 -9.31 0.99
C ARG A 244 -29.28 -10.42 0.65
N TYR A 245 -28.88 -10.53 -0.62
CA TYR A 245 -27.89 -11.52 -1.06
C TYR A 245 -26.52 -11.28 -0.41
N VAL A 246 -26.05 -10.03 -0.40
CA VAL A 246 -24.77 -9.65 0.21
C VAL A 246 -24.78 -9.98 1.70
N ARG A 247 -25.82 -9.58 2.43
CA ARG A 247 -25.98 -9.86 3.85
C ARG A 247 -25.91 -11.36 4.13
N GLN A 248 -26.77 -12.15 3.50
CA GLN A 248 -26.80 -13.62 3.70
C GLN A 248 -25.46 -14.28 3.34
N GLY A 249 -24.80 -13.82 2.27
CA GLY A 249 -23.49 -14.31 1.86
C GLY A 249 -22.41 -14.02 2.89
N LEU A 250 -22.34 -12.79 3.40
CA LEU A 250 -21.38 -12.38 4.42
C LEU A 250 -21.62 -13.10 5.76
N GLU A 251 -22.87 -13.21 6.20
CA GLU A 251 -23.22 -13.94 7.43
C GLU A 251 -22.75 -15.40 7.38
N LYS A 252 -22.96 -16.06 6.24
CA LYS A 252 -22.51 -17.43 6.05
C LYS A 252 -20.99 -17.56 6.15
N GLU A 253 -20.26 -16.63 5.53
CA GLU A 253 -18.80 -16.63 5.57
C GLU A 253 -18.28 -16.32 6.99
N TRP A 254 -18.88 -15.35 7.70
CA TRP A 254 -18.51 -15.05 9.09
C TRP A 254 -18.76 -16.23 10.02
N ARG A 255 -19.90 -16.93 9.89
CA ARG A 255 -20.16 -18.18 10.65
C ARG A 255 -19.10 -19.23 10.37
N THR A 256 -18.72 -19.40 9.10
CA THR A 256 -17.72 -20.40 8.72
C THR A 256 -16.32 -20.06 9.24
N MET A 257 -16.03 -18.77 9.44
CA MET A 257 -14.76 -18.27 9.98
C MET A 257 -14.76 -18.12 11.51
N GLY A 258 -15.85 -18.50 12.19
CA GLY A 258 -15.99 -18.30 13.64
C GLY A 258 -16.03 -16.84 14.08
N LEU A 259 -16.35 -15.91 13.16
CA LEU A 259 -16.40 -14.46 13.42
C LEU A 259 -17.78 -13.96 13.88
N TRP A 260 -18.74 -14.87 14.06
CA TRP A 260 -20.15 -14.56 14.35
C TRP A 260 -20.40 -14.05 15.78
N GLU A 261 -19.57 -14.45 16.75
CA GLU A 261 -19.69 -14.00 18.13
C GLU A 261 -18.94 -12.65 18.31
N GLY A 262 -19.68 -11.54 18.26
CA GLY A 262 -19.24 -10.25 18.81
C GLY A 262 -18.75 -9.17 17.84
N ARG A 263 -18.93 -9.30 16.51
CA ARG A 263 -18.71 -8.16 15.58
C ARG A 263 -20.04 -7.54 15.16
N SER A 264 -20.28 -6.31 15.61
CA SER A 264 -21.45 -5.54 15.18
C SER A 264 -21.33 -5.19 13.69
N VAL A 265 -22.48 -5.12 13.04
CA VAL A 265 -22.67 -4.73 11.63
C VAL A 265 -22.34 -3.23 11.41
N GLU A 266 -21.71 -2.56 12.39
CA GLU A 266 -21.75 -1.09 12.56
C GLU A 266 -20.44 -0.37 12.24
N THR A 267 -19.47 -1.01 11.58
CA THR A 267 -18.42 -0.24 10.87
C THR A 267 -18.72 -0.25 9.39
N PRO A 268 -19.66 0.59 8.91
CA PRO A 268 -19.77 0.82 7.48
C PRO A 268 -18.42 1.33 7.01
N ILE A 269 -17.77 0.55 6.16
CA ILE A 269 -16.65 1.08 5.39
C ILE A 269 -17.27 2.14 4.50
N GLU A 270 -16.81 3.37 4.65
CA GLU A 270 -17.14 4.46 3.74
C GLU A 270 -16.72 4.03 2.34
N ILE A 271 -17.70 3.52 1.58
CA ILE A 271 -17.55 3.33 0.15
C ILE A 271 -17.74 4.73 -0.40
N GLU A 272 -16.64 5.41 -0.72
CA GLU A 272 -16.70 6.71 -1.37
C GLU A 272 -17.52 6.57 -2.65
N ASP A 273 -18.61 7.34 -2.72
CA ASP A 273 -19.45 7.42 -3.90
C ASP A 273 -18.61 7.70 -5.11
#